data_AF-A0AAU9UDM2-F1
#
_entry.id   AF-A0AAU9UDM2-F1
#
_cell.length_a   1.000
_cell.length_b   1.000
_cell.length_c   1.000
_cell.angle_alpha   90.00
_cell.angle_beta   90.00
_cell.angle_gamma   90.00
#
_symmetry.space_group_name_H-M   'P 1'
#
loop_
_entity.id
_entity.type
_entity.pdbx_description
1 polymer ?
#
loop_
_entity_poly.entity_id
_entity_poly.type
_entity_poly.pdbx_seq_one_letter_code
_entity_poly.pdbx_strand_id
1 'polypeptide(L)'
;MHLYEIKLAQELKPQDAGQRLDCINQMIERFPTFTNILFSDEAHFHFNAHVNKQNYRYWSARNPKQKYQKPLHSPKVTVWVAMSAR
;
A
#
# COMPACT_ATOMS: atom_id res chain seq x y z
N MET A 1 17.34 -20.69 9.27
CA MET A 1 16.33 -20.19 8.31
C MET A 1 16.38 -18.67 8.31
N HIS A 2 16.27 -18.05 7.15
CA HIS A 2 16.30 -16.60 6.98
C HIS A 2 14.97 -16.12 6.40
N LEU A 3 14.55 -14.93 6.83
CA LEU A 3 13.40 -14.23 6.29
C LEU A 3 13.82 -13.59 4.97
N TYR A 4 13.02 -13.79 3.93
CA TYR A 4 13.17 -13.11 2.65
C TYR A 4 11.89 -12.35 2.35
N GLU A 5 12.03 -11.08 1.98
CA GLU A 5 10.94 -10.16 1.69
C GLU A 5 11.08 -9.65 0.26
N ILE A 6 10.05 -9.85 -0.56
CA ILE A 6 9.98 -9.23 -1.89
C ILE A 6 9.45 -7.81 -1.70
N LYS A 7 10.33 -6.82 -1.76
CA LYS A 7 9.96 -5.41 -1.72
C LYS A 7 9.69 -4.91 -3.14
N LEU A 8 8.41 -4.70 -3.44
CA LEU A 8 8.01 -3.89 -4.60
C LEU A 8 7.76 -2.47 -4.08
N ALA A 9 8.73 -1.57 -4.31
CA ALA A 9 8.60 -0.17 -3.97
C ALA A 9 8.30 0.64 -5.23
N GLN A 10 7.58 1.75 -5.06
CA GLN A 10 7.48 2.77 -6.09
C GLN A 10 8.84 3.50 -6.17
N GLU A 11 9.26 3.82 -7.39
CA GLU A 11 10.45 4.66 -7.61
C GLU A 11 10.19 6.06 -7.04
N LEU A 12 11.11 6.52 -6.18
CA LEU A 12 11.09 7.86 -5.61
C LEU A 12 12.07 8.74 -6.38
N LYS A 13 11.60 9.89 -6.82
CA LYS A 13 12.44 10.93 -7.42
C LYS A 13 13.09 11.77 -6.31
N PRO A 14 14.23 12.42 -6.57
CA PRO A 14 14.95 13.23 -5.56
C PRO A 14 14.07 14.29 -4.87
N GLN A 15 13.11 14.85 -5.59
CA GLN A 15 12.21 15.90 -5.10
C GLN A 15 11.04 15.37 -4.24
N ASP A 16 10.71 14.08 -4.32
CA ASP A 16 9.49 13.53 -3.70
C ASP A 16 9.51 13.67 -2.17
N ALA A 17 10.70 13.57 -1.56
CA ALA A 17 10.85 13.72 -0.12
C ALA A 17 10.48 15.13 0.34
N GLY A 18 10.98 16.17 -0.35
CA GLY A 18 10.66 17.56 -0.04
C GLY A 18 9.18 17.85 -0.25
N GLN A 19 8.62 17.42 -1.38
CA GLN A 19 7.20 17.63 -1.70
C GLN A 19 6.26 16.97 -0.68
N ARG A 20 6.60 15.77 -0.20
CA ARG A 20 5.82 15.10 0.85
C ARG A 20 5.87 15.85 2.17
N LEU A 21 7.05 16.37 2.54
CA LEU A 21 7.21 17.15 3.76
C LEU A 21 6.41 18.46 3.70
N ASP A 22 6.52 19.19 2.59
CA ASP A 22 5.79 20.44 2.38
C ASP A 22 4.28 20.24 2.41
N CYS A 23 3.80 19.15 1.78
CA CYS A 23 2.39 18.77 1.81
C CYS A 23 1.90 18.52 3.24
N ILE A 24 2.64 17.73 4.03
CA ILE A 24 2.27 17.41 5.41
C ILE A 24 2.25 18.66 6.29
N ASN A 25 3.26 19.52 6.17
CA ASN A 25 3.33 20.78 6.92
C ASN A 25 2.10 21.66 6.60
N GLN A 26 1.75 21.81 5.32
CA GLN A 26 0.55 22.55 4.91
C GLN A 26 -0.74 21.91 5.44
N MET A 27 -0.85 20.58 5.43
CA MET A 27 -2.03 19.89 5.95
C MET A 27 -2.20 20.11 7.46
N ILE A 28 -1.11 20.05 8.23
CA ILE A 28 -1.15 20.27 9.69
C ILE A 28 -1.55 21.71 10.02
N GLU A 29 -1.01 22.70 9.29
CA GLU A 29 -1.38 24.10 9.47
C GLU A 29 -2.85 24.37 9.09
N ARG A 30 -3.31 23.77 7.99
CA ARG A 30 -4.66 23.97 7.45
C ARG A 30 -5.74 23.26 8.27
N PHE A 31 -5.43 22.09 8.79
CA PHE A 31 -6.36 21.21 9.48
C PHE A 31 -5.84 20.84 10.87
N PRO A 32 -6.05 21.69 11.89
CA PRO A 32 -5.59 21.43 13.26
C PRO A 32 -6.30 20.23 13.91
N THR A 33 -7.43 19.80 13.36
CA THR A 33 -8.14 18.59 13.78
C THR A 33 -8.65 17.82 12.56
N PHE A 34 -8.86 16.51 12.71
CA PHE A 34 -9.34 15.63 11.65
C PHE A 34 -10.87 15.51 11.57
N THR A 35 -11.62 16.23 12.40
CA THR A 35 -13.08 16.09 12.52
C THR A 35 -13.85 16.56 11.28
N ASN A 36 -13.22 17.39 10.45
CA ASN A 36 -13.78 17.90 9.20
C ASN A 36 -13.06 17.35 7.97
N ILE A 37 -12.27 16.28 8.12
CA ILE A 37 -11.58 15.64 7.00
C ILE A 37 -12.27 14.31 6.70
N LEU A 38 -12.65 14.15 5.43
CA LEU A 38 -13.12 12.89 4.87
C LEU A 38 -11.98 12.28 4.06
N PHE A 39 -11.41 11.18 4.55
CA PHE A 39 -10.42 10.40 3.81
C PHE A 39 -11.13 9.39 2.95
N SER A 40 -10.76 9.26 1.68
CA SER A 40 -11.31 8.24 0.79
C SER A 40 -10.22 7.49 0.06
N ASP A 41 -10.45 6.22 -0.21
CA ASP A 41 -9.56 5.40 -1.02
C ASP A 41 -10.35 4.33 -1.78
N GLU A 42 -9.68 3.76 -2.77
CA GLU A 42 -10.16 2.62 -3.55
C GLU A 42 -9.32 1.38 -3.23
N ALA A 43 -9.98 0.29 -2.84
CA ALA A 43 -9.33 -1.00 -2.58
C ALA A 43 -9.89 -2.10 -3.49
N HIS A 44 -9.01 -3.00 -3.93
CA HIS A 44 -9.38 -4.18 -4.71
C HIS A 44 -9.30 -5.44 -3.84
N PHE A 45 -10.42 -6.14 -3.72
CA PHE A 45 -10.51 -7.44 -3.04
C PHE A 45 -10.63 -8.56 -4.07
N HIS A 46 -9.69 -9.49 -4.03
CA HIS A 46 -9.65 -10.63 -4.94
C HIS A 46 -10.26 -11.86 -4.27
N PHE A 47 -11.20 -12.53 -4.95
CA PHE A 47 -11.91 -13.70 -4.38
C PHE A 47 -11.02 -14.94 -4.21
N ASN A 48 -9.88 -15.00 -4.89
CA ASN A 48 -9.01 -16.16 -5.00
C ASN A 48 -7.83 -16.15 -4.00
N ALA A 49 -8.06 -15.72 -2.75
CA ALA A 49 -7.05 -15.69 -1.67
C ALA A 49 -5.69 -15.11 -2.11
N HIS A 50 -5.73 -14.08 -2.97
CA HIS A 50 -4.52 -13.49 -3.51
C HIS A 50 -3.68 -12.92 -2.37
N VAL A 51 -2.46 -13.42 -2.21
CA VAL A 51 -1.56 -12.93 -1.17
C VAL A 51 -1.33 -11.44 -1.42
N ASN A 52 -1.71 -10.60 -0.46
CA ASN A 52 -1.46 -9.17 -0.51
C ASN A 52 0.04 -8.96 -0.76
N LYS A 53 0.39 -8.02 -1.65
CA LYS A 53 1.79 -7.66 -1.94
C LYS A 53 2.59 -7.31 -0.68
N GLN A 54 1.94 -6.83 0.38
CA GLN A 54 2.57 -6.54 1.67
C GLN A 54 2.94 -7.80 2.48
N ASN A 55 2.41 -8.97 2.12
CA ASN A 55 2.61 -10.25 2.81
C ASN A 55 3.58 -11.20 2.07
N TYR A 56 4.38 -10.73 1.10
CA TYR A 56 5.41 -11.54 0.44
C TYR A 56 6.64 -11.78 1.35
N ARG A 57 6.44 -12.55 2.42
CA ARG A 57 7.46 -12.97 3.37
C ARG A 57 7.51 -14.49 3.45
N TYR A 58 8.69 -15.07 3.27
CA TYR A 58 8.89 -16.51 3.42
C TYR A 58 10.17 -16.81 4.19
N TRP A 59 10.12 -17.89 4.97
CA TRP A 59 11.24 -18.41 5.75
C TRP A 59 11.88 -19.57 4.99
N SER A 60 13.16 -19.47 4.69
CA SER A 60 13.89 -20.55 4.01
C SER A 60 15.35 -20.58 4.41
N ALA A 61 16.00 -21.74 4.31
CA ALA A 61 17.46 -21.84 4.49
C ALA A 61 18.25 -21.19 3.33
N ARG A 62 17.64 -21.07 2.14
CA ARG A 62 18.21 -20.41 0.95
C ARG A 62 17.13 -19.61 0.22
N ASN A 63 17.48 -18.52 -0.45
CA ASN A 63 16.52 -17.73 -1.22
C ASN A 63 15.93 -18.60 -2.36
N PRO A 64 14.62 -18.94 -2.32
CA PRO A 64 13.97 -19.79 -3.31
C PRO A 64 13.80 -19.10 -4.67
N LYS A 65 14.03 -17.78 -4.79
CA LYS A 65 13.88 -17.00 -6.03
C LYS A 65 12.54 -17.27 -6.75
N GLN A 66 11.50 -17.58 -5.98
CA GLN A 66 10.21 -18.00 -6.51
C GLN A 66 9.53 -16.84 -7.23
N LYS A 67 9.09 -17.11 -8.47
CA LYS A 67 8.25 -16.19 -9.23
C LYS A 67 6.79 -16.54 -8.94
N TYR A 68 6.07 -15.66 -8.26
CA TYR A 68 4.63 -15.81 -8.10
C TYR A 68 3.94 -15.38 -9.39
N GLN A 69 3.31 -16.34 -10.06
CA GLN A 69 2.46 -16.09 -11.22
C GLN A 69 1.04 -15.82 -10.75
N LYS A 70 0.40 -14.81 -11.33
CA LYS A 70 -1.00 -14.49 -11.08
C LYS A 70 -1.75 -14.46 -12.41
N PRO A 71 -3.04 -14.84 -12.42
CA PRO A 71 -3.87 -14.65 -13.61
C PRO A 71 -3.91 -13.17 -13.98
N LEU A 72 -3.79 -12.86 -15.26
CA LEU A 72 -3.85 -11.49 -15.77
C LEU A 72 -5.19 -10.81 -15.39
N HIS A 73 -6.27 -11.60 -15.44
CA HIS A 73 -7.60 -11.20 -15.01
C HIS A 73 -8.10 -12.18 -13.95
N SER A 74 -8.10 -11.76 -12.68
CA SER A 74 -8.78 -12.47 -11.60
C SER A 74 -10.05 -11.70 -11.23
N PRO A 75 -11.17 -12.38 -10.95
CA PRO A 75 -12.36 -11.73 -10.40
C PRO A 75 -11.98 -10.92 -9.16
N LYS A 76 -12.37 -9.64 -9.14
CA LYS A 76 -12.12 -8.72 -8.04
C LYS A 76 -13.34 -7.84 -7.81
N VAL A 77 -13.53 -7.44 -6.57
CA VAL A 77 -14.43 -6.36 -6.20
C VAL A 77 -13.61 -5.11 -5.95
N THR A 78 -13.97 -4.03 -6.62
CA THR A 78 -13.46 -2.70 -6.29
C THR A 78 -14.41 -2.07 -5.30
N VAL A 79 -13.88 -1.63 -4.17
CA VAL A 79 -14.65 -0.91 -3.16
C VAL A 79 -14.04 0.48 -3.03
N TRP A 80 -14.90 1.50 -3.14
CA TRP A 80 -14.57 2.85 -2.74
C TRP A 80 -15.15 3.09 -1.35
N VAL A 81 -14.35 3.60 -0.44
CA VAL A 81 -14.79 3.93 0.93
C VAL A 81 -14.29 5.30 1.29
N ALA A 82 -15.11 6.04 2.02
CA ALA A 82 -14.72 7.27 2.68
C ALA A 82 -14.99 7.17 4.19
N MET A 83 -14.07 7.68 5.00
CA MET A 83 -14.11 7.65 6.46
C MET A 83 -13.74 9.00 7.04
N SER A 84 -14.40 9.35 8.15
CA SER A 84 -14.15 10.57 8.91
C SER A 84 -13.90 10.20 10.37
N ALA A 85 -13.25 11.08 11.13
CA ALA A 85 -13.07 10.90 12.57
C ALA A 85 -14.36 11.13 13.38
N ARG A 86 -15.40 11.67 12.74
CA ARG A 86 -16.72 11.95 13.31
C ARG A 86 -17.71 10.83 13.03
#